data_AF-G3XYE3-F1
#
_entry.id   AF-G3XYE3-F1
#
_cell.length_a   1.000
_cell.length_b   1.000
_cell.length_c   1.000
_cell.angle_alpha   90.00
_cell.angle_beta   90.00
_cell.angle_gamma   90.00
#
_symmetry.space_group_name_H-M   'P 1'
#
loop_
_entity.id
_entity.type
_entity.pdbx_description
1 polymer ?
#
loop_
_entity_poly.entity_id
_entity_poly.type
_entity_poly.pdbx_seq_one_letter_code
_entity_poly.pdbx_strand_id
1 'polypeptide(L)'
;MSADPQLGCNNIIIGWLGPTAQLSPEQRRKENSSSSATRARTSFQGTATNPPIPIPHPNPPPPPESGHPRRLIPPLLLPRAPHKSAVMLYLRHAWLLGALANLVAADETDCNPLNTTCPADAALSTEHTWWFNETLDDKLWDMQTGEIEYTSEGADFSIKTENASTLLVSNFYIFFGVMEAHVKMAKGAGIISSVILQSDDLDEIDWEWVGYNTSQVQSDFFGKGNTTTSDRGGYHAVENADTEFHNYTSYWDKDRLEWWIDGELRRTVNYSEPLTVYGKNYPQTPCRVKVSNWPVGIPSQSVGNIEWGGGLVNWTNLPFTMTVQKIRVQDFSSGKEYEYIGHNGSYDSIKVVSGNSTAAKEISKAPAKSLSQKWDDLGTAAHIGVYCGAAAFAALCIAGFVLYFLRQRRQGRLERALGEGQGGAAVDPTEMETYKKQWRQSDWTTRRGYQAVGQ
;
A
#
# COMPACT_ATOMS: atom_id res chain seq x y z
N MET A 1 -2.50 21.65 10.39
CA MET A 1 -3.35 20.55 10.90
C MET A 1 -2.56 19.26 10.77
N SER A 2 -2.60 18.37 11.76
CA SER A 2 -2.09 17.00 11.62
C SER A 2 -3.23 16.11 11.14
N ALA A 3 -3.03 15.39 10.03
CA ALA A 3 -3.84 14.21 9.74
C ALA A 3 -3.52 13.14 10.79
N ASP A 4 -4.51 12.34 11.17
CA ASP A 4 -4.29 11.16 12.02
C ASP A 4 -3.82 10.00 11.13
N PRO A 5 -2.63 9.40 11.35
CA PRO A 5 -2.11 8.35 10.48
C PRO A 5 -2.97 7.06 10.45
N GLN A 6 -3.88 6.87 11.41
CA GLN A 6 -4.60 5.60 11.58
C GLN A 6 -5.73 5.32 10.57
N LEU A 7 -6.10 6.29 9.73
CA LEU A 7 -7.23 6.17 8.79
C LEU A 7 -6.84 5.66 7.38
N GLY A 8 -5.55 5.46 7.12
CA GLY A 8 -4.99 5.18 5.79
C GLY A 8 -5.24 3.78 5.19
N CYS A 9 -6.21 3.02 5.70
CA CYS A 9 -6.53 1.66 5.22
C CYS A 9 -8.03 1.45 4.89
N ASN A 10 -8.87 2.48 5.04
CA ASN A 10 -10.33 2.34 5.03
C ASN A 10 -10.97 2.20 3.62
N ASN A 11 -10.18 2.06 2.55
CA ASN A 11 -10.66 2.19 1.17
C ASN A 11 -10.42 0.92 0.32
N ILE A 12 -10.32 -0.26 0.96
CA ILE A 12 -10.14 -1.59 0.37
C ILE A 12 -11.07 -2.56 1.12
N ILE A 13 -11.95 -3.30 0.43
CA ILE A 13 -12.91 -4.17 1.12
C ILE A 13 -12.27 -5.53 1.42
N ILE A 14 -12.18 -5.91 2.69
CA ILE A 14 -11.38 -7.08 3.11
C ILE A 14 -12.16 -8.39 2.98
N GLY A 15 -11.65 -9.30 2.14
CA GLY A 15 -12.28 -10.58 1.78
C GLY A 15 -11.80 -11.77 2.61
N TRP A 16 -12.19 -11.87 3.88
CA TRP A 16 -11.84 -13.05 4.69
C TRP A 16 -12.43 -14.33 4.08
N LEU A 17 -11.57 -15.23 3.60
CA LEU A 17 -11.97 -16.58 3.19
C LEU A 17 -12.05 -17.51 4.40
N GLY A 18 -13.23 -18.08 4.64
CA GLY A 18 -13.42 -19.07 5.70
C GLY A 18 -12.61 -20.36 5.47
N PRO A 19 -12.20 -21.09 6.52
CA PRO A 19 -11.23 -22.21 6.45
C PRO A 19 -11.73 -23.50 5.74
N THR A 20 -12.75 -23.42 4.89
CA THR A 20 -13.37 -24.56 4.19
C THR A 20 -13.63 -24.28 2.70
N ALA A 21 -12.59 -23.85 1.97
CA ALA A 21 -12.61 -23.69 0.50
C ALA A 21 -11.60 -24.62 -0.23
N GLN A 22 -11.28 -25.79 0.33
CA GLN A 22 -10.51 -26.80 -0.41
C GLN A 22 -11.35 -27.41 -1.54
N LEU A 23 -10.86 -27.28 -2.79
CA LEU A 23 -11.48 -27.79 -4.03
C LEU A 23 -12.07 -29.19 -3.86
N SER A 24 -13.36 -29.34 -4.14
CA SER A 24 -14.04 -30.63 -3.98
C SER A 24 -13.45 -31.70 -4.93
N PRO A 25 -13.53 -33.00 -4.57
CA PRO A 25 -13.11 -34.07 -5.47
C PRO A 25 -13.87 -34.10 -6.82
N GLU A 26 -14.99 -33.40 -6.94
CA GLU A 26 -15.77 -33.29 -8.17
C GLU A 26 -15.31 -32.15 -9.09
N GLN A 27 -14.91 -31.01 -8.53
CA GLN A 27 -14.30 -29.90 -9.30
C GLN A 27 -13.03 -30.38 -10.02
N ARG A 28 -12.13 -31.00 -9.25
CA ARG A 28 -10.89 -31.64 -9.73
C ARG A 28 -11.10 -32.72 -10.80
N ARG A 29 -12.31 -33.31 -10.86
CA ARG A 29 -12.67 -34.32 -11.87
C ARG A 29 -13.22 -33.68 -13.15
N LYS A 30 -13.79 -32.48 -13.09
CA LYS A 30 -14.23 -31.73 -14.29
C LYS A 30 -13.04 -31.14 -15.04
N GLU A 31 -12.07 -30.56 -14.33
CA GLU A 31 -10.84 -30.00 -14.93
C GLU A 31 -10.07 -31.06 -15.72
N ASN A 32 -9.80 -32.23 -15.12
CA ASN A 32 -9.17 -33.37 -15.79
C ASN A 32 -10.01 -33.99 -16.94
N SER A 33 -11.25 -33.55 -17.17
CA SER A 33 -12.10 -34.05 -18.26
C SER A 33 -12.09 -33.20 -19.53
N SER A 34 -11.59 -31.96 -19.48
CA SER A 34 -11.48 -31.09 -20.67
C SER A 34 -10.24 -31.39 -21.51
N SER A 35 -9.19 -31.97 -20.92
CA SER A 35 -7.90 -32.25 -21.58
C SER A 35 -7.75 -33.72 -21.96
N SER A 36 -8.47 -34.19 -22.99
CA SER A 36 -8.07 -35.37 -23.80
C SER A 36 -9.02 -35.65 -24.98
N ALA A 37 -8.81 -34.95 -26.11
CA ALA A 37 -9.47 -35.28 -27.37
C ALA A 37 -8.48 -35.40 -28.53
N THR A 38 -7.91 -36.61 -28.75
CA THR A 38 -7.55 -37.12 -30.10
C THR A 38 -7.06 -38.58 -30.10
N ARG A 39 -7.62 -39.35 -31.05
CA ARG A 39 -7.14 -40.60 -31.69
C ARG A 39 -7.32 -42.00 -31.08
N ALA A 40 -7.57 -42.90 -32.04
CA ALA A 40 -7.25 -44.33 -32.14
C ALA A 40 -8.20 -45.37 -31.50
N ARG A 41 -8.96 -46.05 -32.38
CA ARG A 41 -9.53 -47.37 -32.12
C ARG A 41 -8.43 -48.45 -32.25
N THR A 42 -8.44 -49.43 -31.36
CA THR A 42 -8.17 -50.84 -31.71
C THR A 42 -9.05 -51.74 -30.83
N SER A 43 -9.59 -52.80 -31.40
CA SER A 43 -10.51 -53.74 -30.74
C SER A 43 -9.79 -55.01 -30.30
N PHE A 44 -10.12 -55.53 -29.13
CA PHE A 44 -9.97 -56.96 -28.84
C PHE A 44 -11.08 -57.46 -27.90
N GLN A 45 -11.42 -58.75 -28.01
CA GLN A 45 -12.50 -59.40 -27.25
C GLN A 45 -11.92 -60.14 -26.03
N GLY A 46 -12.69 -60.24 -24.93
CA GLY A 46 -12.25 -60.92 -23.71
C GLY A 46 -13.39 -61.20 -22.70
N THR A 47 -14.09 -62.31 -22.92
CA THR A 47 -14.88 -63.14 -21.97
C THR A 47 -15.25 -62.62 -20.57
N ALA A 48 -16.53 -62.72 -20.21
CA ALA A 48 -17.07 -62.38 -18.88
C ALA A 48 -17.01 -63.53 -17.86
N THR A 49 -16.92 -63.16 -16.57
CA THR A 49 -17.27 -64.00 -15.40
C THR A 49 -18.01 -63.16 -14.36
N ASN A 50 -18.85 -63.81 -13.53
CA ASN A 50 -19.81 -63.13 -12.63
C ASN A 50 -19.23 -62.79 -11.24
N PRO A 51 -19.85 -61.85 -10.49
CA PRO A 51 -19.28 -61.27 -9.27
C PRO A 51 -19.55 -62.08 -7.97
N PRO A 52 -18.72 -61.89 -6.93
CA PRO A 52 -18.99 -62.37 -5.57
C PRO A 52 -19.95 -61.45 -4.78
N ILE A 53 -20.50 -62.01 -3.70
CA ILE A 53 -21.58 -61.46 -2.85
C ILE A 53 -20.99 -60.63 -1.68
N PRO A 54 -21.66 -59.56 -1.19
CA PRO A 54 -21.09 -58.66 -0.17
C PRO A 54 -21.01 -59.24 1.25
N ILE A 55 -20.06 -58.72 2.04
CA ILE A 55 -19.82 -59.04 3.45
C ILE A 55 -20.28 -57.84 4.31
N PRO A 56 -21.05 -58.03 5.40
CA PRO A 56 -21.58 -56.93 6.20
C PRO A 56 -20.57 -56.34 7.20
N HIS A 57 -20.73 -55.05 7.52
CA HIS A 57 -20.00 -54.37 8.58
C HIS A 57 -20.50 -54.75 10.00
N PRO A 58 -19.63 -54.80 11.02
CA PRO A 58 -20.05 -54.86 12.42
C PRO A 58 -20.43 -53.47 12.96
N ASN A 59 -21.49 -53.40 13.78
CA ASN A 59 -21.90 -52.17 14.46
C ASN A 59 -21.09 -51.93 15.76
N PRO A 60 -20.88 -50.67 16.19
CA PRO A 60 -20.26 -50.34 17.47
C PRO A 60 -21.19 -50.62 18.68
N PRO A 61 -20.63 -50.84 19.88
CA PRO A 61 -21.41 -51.12 21.09
C PRO A 61 -22.04 -49.86 21.74
N PRO A 62 -23.15 -50.01 22.50
CA PRO A 62 -23.83 -48.89 23.16
C PRO A 62 -23.18 -48.46 24.50
N PRO A 63 -23.45 -47.23 24.98
CA PRO A 63 -23.02 -46.76 26.30
C PRO A 63 -23.87 -47.35 27.45
N PRO A 64 -23.32 -47.44 28.68
CA PRO A 64 -24.07 -47.90 29.86
C PRO A 64 -24.89 -46.79 30.52
N GLU A 65 -26.07 -47.15 31.04
CA GLU A 65 -26.92 -46.30 31.89
C GLU A 65 -27.07 -46.88 33.31
N SER A 66 -27.74 -46.08 34.17
CA SER A 66 -28.21 -46.36 35.55
C SER A 66 -27.27 -46.07 36.74
N GLY A 67 -27.74 -45.41 37.82
CA GLY A 67 -28.95 -44.57 37.87
C GLY A 67 -29.44 -44.10 39.26
N HIS A 68 -30.31 -43.07 39.20
CA HIS A 68 -31.55 -42.94 39.98
C HIS A 68 -31.47 -42.54 41.51
N PRO A 69 -32.58 -42.07 42.14
CA PRO A 69 -32.60 -40.69 42.65
C PRO A 69 -33.15 -40.48 44.09
N ARG A 70 -33.16 -39.23 44.59
CA ARG A 70 -33.90 -38.81 45.81
C ARG A 70 -34.60 -37.44 45.67
N ARG A 71 -35.50 -37.10 46.61
CA ARG A 71 -36.56 -36.08 46.49
C ARG A 71 -36.47 -34.96 47.56
N LEU A 72 -36.59 -33.68 47.15
CA LEU A 72 -37.76 -32.78 47.34
C LEU A 72 -38.81 -33.12 48.46
N ILE A 73 -39.41 -32.21 49.26
CA ILE A 73 -39.45 -30.71 49.31
C ILE A 73 -39.32 -30.14 50.80
N PRO A 74 -40.15 -29.25 51.47
CA PRO A 74 -39.77 -28.51 52.71
C PRO A 74 -40.78 -28.75 53.90
N PRO A 75 -41.21 -27.83 54.82
CA PRO A 75 -40.69 -26.52 55.32
C PRO A 75 -40.72 -26.31 56.87
N LEU A 76 -40.29 -25.12 57.36
CA LEU A 76 -40.87 -24.46 58.56
C LEU A 76 -40.68 -22.92 58.52
N LEU A 77 -41.35 -22.16 59.41
CA LEU A 77 -41.55 -20.69 59.30
C LEU A 77 -40.85 -19.84 60.39
N LEU A 78 -40.51 -18.59 60.01
CA LEU A 78 -40.69 -17.25 60.65
C LEU A 78 -40.97 -17.14 62.19
N PRO A 79 -40.65 -16.00 62.90
CA PRO A 79 -40.67 -14.61 62.38
C PRO A 79 -39.70 -13.54 62.98
N ARG A 80 -39.84 -12.30 62.45
CA ARG A 80 -39.87 -10.99 63.15
C ARG A 80 -38.66 -10.02 62.98
N ALA A 81 -38.99 -8.77 62.66
CA ALA A 81 -38.14 -7.57 62.54
C ALA A 81 -38.33 -6.67 63.82
N PRO A 82 -37.90 -5.38 63.94
CA PRO A 82 -37.37 -4.42 62.93
C PRO A 82 -36.27 -3.42 63.40
N HIS A 83 -36.03 -2.38 62.57
CA HIS A 83 -35.54 -1.02 62.91
C HIS A 83 -34.07 -0.79 63.34
N LYS A 84 -33.27 -0.16 62.45
CA LYS A 84 -33.04 1.32 62.43
C LYS A 84 -32.19 1.80 61.23
N SER A 85 -32.18 3.12 61.03
CA SER A 85 -31.58 3.79 59.87
C SER A 85 -30.06 3.95 59.96
N ALA A 86 -29.39 3.92 58.80
CA ALA A 86 -28.11 4.58 58.58
C ALA A 86 -28.11 5.18 57.16
N VAL A 87 -27.43 6.32 56.97
CA VAL A 87 -27.39 7.07 55.70
C VAL A 87 -25.95 7.06 55.16
N MET A 88 -25.83 7.21 53.84
CA MET A 88 -24.66 7.64 53.08
C MET A 88 -23.64 6.58 52.57
N LEU A 89 -23.33 6.75 51.27
CA LEU A 89 -21.98 6.68 50.68
C LEU A 89 -21.37 5.35 50.20
N TYR A 90 -22.08 4.56 49.38
CA TYR A 90 -21.41 3.69 48.37
C TYR A 90 -22.18 3.59 47.05
N LEU A 91 -21.71 4.30 46.01
CA LEU A 91 -21.98 4.00 44.60
C LEU A 91 -20.75 4.35 43.75
N ARG A 92 -19.90 3.34 43.51
CA ARG A 92 -18.93 3.27 42.41
C ARG A 92 -19.04 1.87 41.79
N HIS A 93 -18.82 1.78 40.48
CA HIS A 93 -18.86 0.55 39.67
C HIS A 93 -20.25 -0.08 39.44
N ALA A 94 -20.97 0.45 38.44
CA ALA A 94 -22.10 -0.22 37.78
C ALA A 94 -22.30 0.32 36.34
N TRP A 95 -21.21 0.37 35.55
CA TRP A 95 -21.25 0.73 34.12
C TRP A 95 -20.68 -0.43 33.30
N LEU A 96 -21.55 -1.35 32.89
CA LEU A 96 -21.26 -2.44 31.96
C LEU A 96 -22.59 -2.99 31.41
N LEU A 97 -22.58 -3.43 30.14
CA LEU A 97 -23.72 -3.79 29.28
C LEU A 97 -24.48 -2.58 28.70
N GLY A 98 -24.42 -2.44 27.36
CA GLY A 98 -25.06 -1.35 26.61
C GLY A 98 -24.41 -1.05 25.24
N ALA A 99 -23.16 -1.44 25.02
CA ALA A 99 -22.48 -1.32 23.73
C ALA A 99 -22.82 -2.51 22.81
N LEU A 100 -24.01 -2.49 22.22
CA LEU A 100 -24.38 -3.41 21.14
C LEU A 100 -23.86 -2.87 19.79
N ALA A 101 -23.21 -3.75 19.03
CA ALA A 101 -22.48 -3.52 17.79
C ALA A 101 -22.92 -2.32 16.92
N ASN A 102 -22.07 -1.29 16.86
CA ASN A 102 -21.87 -0.52 15.63
C ASN A 102 -20.80 -1.24 14.79
N LEU A 103 -21.22 -2.31 14.10
CA LEU A 103 -20.45 -2.84 12.97
C LEU A 103 -20.73 -1.94 11.76
N VAL A 104 -20.00 -0.83 11.69
CA VAL A 104 -19.90 -0.01 10.48
C VAL A 104 -18.55 -0.36 9.86
N ALA A 105 -18.56 -1.13 8.79
CA ALA A 105 -17.45 -1.11 7.85
C ALA A 105 -17.44 0.29 7.22
N ALA A 106 -16.34 1.02 7.41
CA ALA A 106 -16.22 2.41 6.98
C ALA A 106 -15.49 2.46 5.63
N ASP A 107 -16.05 1.77 4.65
CA ASP A 107 -15.52 1.66 3.28
C ASP A 107 -15.91 2.94 2.50
N GLU A 108 -15.31 4.08 2.85
CA GLU A 108 -15.76 5.40 2.36
C GLU A 108 -15.13 5.81 1.02
N THR A 109 -15.91 5.64 -0.05
CA THR A 109 -15.80 6.39 -1.31
C THR A 109 -16.25 7.85 -1.09
N ASP A 110 -15.54 8.84 -1.66
CA ASP A 110 -15.86 10.28 -1.54
C ASP A 110 -17.34 10.61 -1.88
N CYS A 111 -17.94 9.84 -2.79
CA CYS A 111 -19.36 9.92 -3.11
C CYS A 111 -19.88 8.55 -3.58
N ASN A 112 -20.75 7.91 -2.78
CA ASN A 112 -21.33 6.63 -3.19
C ASN A 112 -22.65 6.83 -3.99
N PRO A 113 -22.72 6.42 -5.27
CA PRO A 113 -23.85 6.71 -6.16
C PRO A 113 -25.10 5.87 -5.86
N LEU A 114 -25.04 4.86 -4.98
CA LEU A 114 -26.22 4.14 -4.48
C LEU A 114 -27.02 4.98 -3.46
N ASN A 115 -26.38 5.99 -2.86
CA ASN A 115 -26.93 6.80 -1.77
C ASN A 115 -27.21 8.26 -2.17
N THR A 116 -26.52 8.79 -3.19
CA THR A 116 -26.65 10.18 -3.65
C THR A 116 -26.35 10.30 -5.15
N THR A 117 -26.59 11.47 -5.75
CA THR A 117 -26.09 11.79 -7.10
C THR A 117 -24.65 12.28 -6.99
N CYS A 118 -23.74 11.61 -7.69
CA CYS A 118 -22.31 11.94 -7.71
C CYS A 118 -21.88 12.71 -8.97
N PRO A 119 -20.68 13.31 -8.99
CA PRO A 119 -20.04 13.78 -10.22
C PRO A 119 -19.87 12.63 -11.24
N ALA A 120 -19.50 12.99 -12.47
CA ALA A 120 -19.17 11.99 -13.49
C ALA A 120 -17.69 11.58 -13.41
N ASP A 121 -17.44 10.27 -13.43
CA ASP A 121 -16.12 9.64 -13.30
C ASP A 121 -15.27 9.89 -14.54
N ALA A 122 -14.04 10.41 -14.42
CA ALA A 122 -13.19 10.67 -15.57
C ALA A 122 -12.72 9.35 -16.24
N ALA A 123 -13.04 9.15 -17.51
CA ALA A 123 -12.70 7.91 -18.22
C ALA A 123 -11.22 7.87 -18.63
N LEU A 124 -10.62 6.68 -18.70
CA LEU A 124 -9.33 6.48 -19.35
C LEU A 124 -9.47 6.62 -20.87
N SER A 125 -10.47 5.94 -21.46
CA SER A 125 -10.81 5.94 -22.89
C SER A 125 -9.70 5.50 -23.85
N THR A 126 -8.73 4.73 -23.36
CA THR A 126 -7.55 4.25 -24.12
C THR A 126 -6.95 3.00 -23.48
N GLU A 127 -6.00 2.39 -24.17
CA GLU A 127 -4.97 1.56 -23.58
C GLU A 127 -3.73 2.40 -23.24
N HIS A 128 -3.06 2.11 -22.12
CA HIS A 128 -1.72 2.62 -21.82
C HIS A 128 -0.93 1.67 -20.90
N THR A 129 0.40 1.81 -20.86
CA THR A 129 1.30 1.07 -19.96
C THR A 129 2.24 2.04 -19.24
N TRP A 130 2.02 2.20 -17.93
CA TRP A 130 2.91 2.95 -17.06
C TRP A 130 4.07 2.05 -16.63
N TRP A 131 5.31 2.49 -16.87
CA TRP A 131 6.51 1.87 -16.32
C TRP A 131 6.90 2.61 -15.04
N PHE A 132 7.04 1.86 -13.95
CA PHE A 132 7.18 2.41 -12.60
C PHE A 132 8.65 2.68 -12.22
N ASN A 133 9.53 2.80 -13.21
CA ASN A 133 10.90 3.31 -13.08
C ASN A 133 11.03 4.81 -13.46
N GLU A 134 9.94 5.43 -13.92
CA GLU A 134 9.83 6.87 -14.18
C GLU A 134 8.73 7.49 -13.31
N THR A 135 8.85 8.79 -13.01
CA THR A 135 7.87 9.50 -12.15
C THR A 135 6.49 9.59 -12.80
N LEU A 136 5.46 9.13 -12.10
CA LEU A 136 4.07 9.20 -12.54
C LEU A 136 3.57 10.66 -12.66
N ASP A 137 2.64 10.91 -13.60
CA ASP A 137 1.98 12.20 -13.77
C ASP A 137 0.87 12.39 -12.70
N ASP A 138 0.94 13.50 -11.96
CA ASP A 138 0.07 13.81 -10.81
C ASP A 138 -1.40 14.05 -11.19
N LYS A 139 -1.70 14.19 -12.49
CA LYS A 139 -3.08 14.24 -13.01
C LYS A 139 -3.65 12.87 -13.33
N LEU A 140 -2.80 11.85 -13.49
CA LEU A 140 -3.20 10.48 -13.79
C LEU A 140 -3.23 9.61 -12.54
N TRP A 141 -2.40 9.92 -11.54
CA TRP A 141 -2.24 9.14 -10.32
C TRP A 141 -2.10 10.03 -9.09
N ASP A 142 -2.73 9.63 -7.98
CA ASP A 142 -2.70 10.29 -6.67
C ASP A 142 -2.15 9.32 -5.59
N MET A 143 -1.21 9.79 -4.77
CA MET A 143 -0.60 9.00 -3.70
C MET A 143 -1.21 9.40 -2.36
N GLN A 144 -2.26 8.68 -1.97
CA GLN A 144 -3.11 9.01 -0.83
C GLN A 144 -2.45 8.70 0.51
N THR A 145 -1.61 7.67 0.57
CA THR A 145 -0.77 7.37 1.76
C THR A 145 0.62 6.90 1.36
N GLY A 146 1.61 7.23 2.19
CA GLY A 146 3.01 6.85 1.98
C GLY A 146 3.70 7.63 0.86
N GLU A 147 4.81 7.07 0.36
CA GLU A 147 5.65 7.64 -0.70
C GLU A 147 6.09 6.53 -1.66
N ILE A 148 6.30 6.85 -2.94
CA ILE A 148 6.86 5.93 -3.94
C ILE A 148 8.38 6.09 -4.02
N GLU A 149 9.11 4.98 -3.91
CA GLU A 149 10.56 4.94 -4.16
C GLU A 149 10.87 4.32 -5.52
N TYR A 150 11.27 5.16 -6.48
CA TYR A 150 11.60 4.72 -7.84
C TYR A 150 12.98 4.05 -7.90
N THR A 151 13.02 2.81 -8.39
CA THR A 151 14.24 2.01 -8.57
C THR A 151 14.49 1.67 -10.05
N SER A 152 15.58 0.97 -10.35
CA SER A 152 15.82 0.42 -11.69
C SER A 152 14.92 -0.76 -12.07
N GLU A 153 14.27 -1.41 -11.10
CA GLU A 153 13.37 -2.56 -11.34
C GLU A 153 11.89 -2.15 -11.44
N GLY A 154 11.52 -1.01 -10.86
CA GLY A 154 10.15 -0.57 -10.64
C GLY A 154 10.02 0.38 -9.44
N ALA A 155 8.80 0.59 -8.98
CA ALA A 155 8.47 1.41 -7.81
C ALA A 155 8.32 0.53 -6.57
N ASP A 156 9.01 0.91 -5.50
CA ASP A 156 8.87 0.31 -4.18
C ASP A 156 7.80 1.04 -3.34
N PHE A 157 6.83 0.25 -2.89
CA PHE A 157 5.73 0.61 -2.00
C PHE A 157 6.08 0.11 -0.59
N SER A 158 6.79 0.94 0.17
CA SER A 158 7.47 0.54 1.41
C SER A 158 6.75 1.00 2.68
N ILE A 159 6.27 0.05 3.49
CA ILE A 159 5.88 0.31 4.88
C ILE A 159 7.17 0.47 5.70
N LYS A 160 7.47 1.71 6.09
CA LYS A 160 8.72 2.11 6.77
C LYS A 160 8.58 2.32 8.29
N THR A 161 7.35 2.44 8.79
CA THR A 161 7.04 2.71 10.20
C THR A 161 5.85 1.88 10.66
N GLU A 162 5.74 1.63 11.96
CA GLU A 162 4.61 0.94 12.58
C GLU A 162 3.26 1.59 12.19
N ASN A 163 2.29 0.74 11.82
CA ASN A 163 0.93 1.09 11.37
C ASN A 163 0.82 2.02 10.14
N ALA A 164 1.89 2.23 9.37
CA ALA A 164 1.80 2.94 8.09
C ALA A 164 1.30 2.03 6.95
N SER A 165 0.67 2.64 5.94
CA SER A 165 0.30 2.03 4.66
C SER A 165 0.90 2.82 3.49
N THR A 166 0.81 2.23 2.30
CA THR A 166 0.94 2.96 1.02
C THR A 166 -0.34 2.77 0.20
N LEU A 167 -0.80 3.80 -0.50
CA LEU A 167 -1.97 3.74 -1.36
C LEU A 167 -1.81 4.71 -2.54
N LEU A 168 -1.71 4.15 -3.74
CA LEU A 168 -1.75 4.85 -5.01
C LEU A 168 -3.10 4.58 -5.68
N VAL A 169 -3.73 5.63 -6.23
CA VAL A 169 -5.05 5.56 -6.88
C VAL A 169 -4.98 6.27 -8.24
N SER A 170 -5.62 5.73 -9.28
CA SER A 170 -5.75 6.43 -10.56
C SER A 170 -6.81 7.53 -10.49
N ASN A 171 -6.50 8.70 -11.05
CA ASN A 171 -7.45 9.81 -11.21
C ASN A 171 -8.42 9.60 -12.41
N PHE A 172 -8.32 8.43 -13.05
CA PHE A 172 -9.18 7.95 -14.12
C PHE A 172 -9.81 6.60 -13.73
N TYR A 173 -10.89 6.26 -14.44
CA TYR A 173 -11.63 5.01 -14.30
C TYR A 173 -11.61 4.25 -15.65
N ILE A 174 -11.77 2.93 -15.59
CA ILE A 174 -12.14 2.10 -16.74
C ILE A 174 -13.53 1.51 -16.55
N PHE A 175 -14.25 1.23 -17.63
CA PHE A 175 -15.57 0.61 -17.57
C PHE A 175 -15.61 -0.62 -18.48
N PHE A 176 -15.39 -1.79 -17.86
CA PHE A 176 -14.87 -3.00 -18.49
C PHE A 176 -13.48 -2.78 -19.12
N GLY A 177 -12.66 -3.84 -19.17
CA GLY A 177 -11.28 -3.67 -19.60
C GLY A 177 -10.31 -4.79 -19.23
N VAL A 178 -9.04 -4.41 -19.20
CA VAL A 178 -7.92 -5.24 -18.70
C VAL A 178 -7.06 -4.41 -17.77
N MET A 179 -6.69 -4.99 -16.63
CA MET A 179 -5.62 -4.52 -15.75
C MET A 179 -4.54 -5.59 -15.67
N GLU A 180 -3.31 -5.26 -16.06
CA GLU A 180 -2.15 -6.14 -16.10
C GLU A 180 -1.04 -5.51 -15.25
N ALA A 181 -0.74 -6.09 -14.09
CA ALA A 181 0.27 -5.57 -13.15
C ALA A 181 1.43 -6.57 -13.02
N HIS A 182 2.67 -6.08 -13.09
CA HIS A 182 3.87 -6.90 -12.86
C HIS A 182 4.42 -6.60 -11.47
N VAL A 183 4.29 -7.56 -10.56
CA VAL A 183 4.38 -7.35 -9.09
C VAL A 183 5.34 -8.35 -8.45
N LYS A 184 6.07 -7.86 -7.45
CA LYS A 184 6.86 -8.61 -6.45
C LYS A 184 6.33 -8.20 -5.06
N MET A 185 5.74 -9.13 -4.31
CA MET A 185 4.93 -8.84 -3.11
C MET A 185 5.75 -8.64 -1.82
N ALA A 186 5.19 -7.92 -0.84
CA ALA A 186 5.84 -7.61 0.44
C ALA A 186 5.84 -8.78 1.44
N LYS A 187 7.00 -9.42 1.66
CA LYS A 187 7.14 -10.53 2.62
C LYS A 187 6.99 -10.05 4.07
N GLY A 188 6.00 -10.57 4.79
CA GLY A 188 5.78 -10.33 6.21
C GLY A 188 4.44 -10.88 6.71
N ALA A 189 4.41 -11.54 7.87
CA ALA A 189 3.15 -11.87 8.52
C ALA A 189 2.41 -10.59 8.94
N GLY A 190 1.09 -10.56 8.72
CA GLY A 190 0.24 -9.39 8.95
C GLY A 190 0.35 -8.30 7.87
N ILE A 191 1.16 -8.48 6.84
CA ILE A 191 1.32 -7.54 5.72
C ILE A 191 0.56 -8.05 4.50
N ILE A 192 -0.15 -7.16 3.83
CA ILE A 192 -0.88 -7.41 2.59
C ILE A 192 -0.32 -6.51 1.50
N SER A 193 0.00 -7.09 0.35
CA SER A 193 0.09 -6.35 -0.92
C SER A 193 -1.24 -6.52 -1.66
N SER A 194 -1.74 -5.47 -2.32
CA SER A 194 -2.98 -5.52 -3.10
C SER A 194 -2.85 -4.72 -4.40
N VAL A 195 -3.40 -5.25 -5.50
CA VAL A 195 -3.65 -4.50 -6.75
C VAL A 195 -5.11 -4.71 -7.15
N ILE A 196 -5.83 -3.60 -7.31
CA ILE A 196 -7.29 -3.56 -7.18
C ILE A 196 -7.90 -2.74 -8.33
N LEU A 197 -9.08 -3.14 -8.81
CA LEU A 197 -10.03 -2.26 -9.50
C LEU A 197 -11.25 -2.03 -8.60
N GLN A 198 -11.48 -0.81 -8.11
CA GLN A 198 -12.62 -0.48 -7.25
C GLN A 198 -13.40 0.74 -7.78
N SER A 199 -14.72 0.68 -7.72
CA SER A 199 -15.66 1.72 -8.12
C SER A 199 -16.14 2.60 -6.96
N ASP A 200 -16.76 3.73 -7.28
CA ASP A 200 -17.43 4.60 -6.30
C ASP A 200 -18.71 3.95 -5.72
N ASP A 201 -19.25 2.90 -6.34
CA ASP A 201 -20.40 2.14 -5.82
C ASP A 201 -20.02 0.90 -4.99
N LEU A 202 -18.71 0.66 -4.79
CA LEU A 202 -18.12 -0.47 -4.06
C LEU A 202 -18.30 -1.85 -4.73
N ASP A 203 -18.42 -1.88 -6.06
CA ASP A 203 -17.92 -3.01 -6.86
C ASP A 203 -16.38 -3.01 -6.87
N GLU A 204 -15.76 -4.19 -6.71
CA GLU A 204 -14.30 -4.35 -6.53
C GLU A 204 -13.77 -5.66 -7.15
N ILE A 205 -12.52 -5.69 -7.61
CA ILE A 205 -11.82 -6.83 -8.24
C ILE A 205 -10.35 -6.83 -7.80
N ASP A 206 -9.88 -7.94 -7.23
CA ASP A 206 -8.65 -7.95 -6.44
C ASP A 206 -7.62 -8.98 -6.88
N TRP A 207 -6.36 -8.61 -6.70
CA TRP A 207 -5.24 -9.50 -6.40
C TRP A 207 -4.65 -9.13 -5.03
N GLU A 208 -4.62 -10.07 -4.09
CA GLU A 208 -4.04 -9.87 -2.75
C GLU A 208 -3.00 -10.93 -2.40
N TRP A 209 -1.87 -10.51 -1.84
CA TRP A 209 -0.81 -11.39 -1.35
C TRP A 209 -0.70 -11.26 0.17
N VAL A 210 -1.02 -12.35 0.89
CA VAL A 210 -0.77 -12.46 2.33
C VAL A 210 0.71 -12.73 2.57
N GLY A 211 1.42 -11.77 3.17
CA GLY A 211 2.88 -11.71 3.15
C GLY A 211 3.62 -12.85 3.86
N TYR A 212 2.91 -13.73 4.59
CA TYR A 212 3.47 -14.95 5.18
C TYR A 212 3.58 -16.14 4.19
N ASN A 213 2.85 -16.11 3.07
CA ASN A 213 2.76 -17.21 2.10
C ASN A 213 3.20 -16.76 0.70
N THR A 214 4.50 -16.73 0.46
CA THR A 214 5.08 -16.22 -0.80
C THR A 214 5.08 -17.23 -1.95
N SER A 215 4.20 -18.23 -1.86
CA SER A 215 3.93 -19.25 -2.90
C SER A 215 2.48 -19.20 -3.42
N GLN A 216 1.73 -18.14 -3.10
CA GLN A 216 0.29 -18.03 -3.35
C GLN A 216 -0.17 -16.58 -3.50
N VAL A 217 -1.27 -16.39 -4.24
CA VAL A 217 -2.05 -15.14 -4.30
C VAL A 217 -3.54 -15.45 -4.15
N GLN A 218 -4.32 -14.53 -3.57
CA GLN A 218 -5.78 -14.55 -3.57
C GLN A 218 -6.30 -13.66 -4.70
N SER A 219 -7.20 -14.18 -5.52
CA SER A 219 -8.13 -13.37 -6.33
C SER A 219 -9.41 -13.15 -5.54
N ASP A 220 -9.96 -11.95 -5.48
CA ASP A 220 -11.30 -11.70 -4.90
C ASP A 220 -12.13 -10.72 -5.75
N PHE A 221 -13.41 -10.59 -5.44
CA PHE A 221 -14.30 -9.59 -6.04
C PHE A 221 -15.47 -9.26 -5.12
N PHE A 222 -15.92 -8.02 -5.13
CA PHE A 222 -17.10 -7.54 -4.41
C PHE A 222 -18.09 -6.89 -5.36
N GLY A 223 -19.36 -6.85 -4.95
CA GLY A 223 -20.33 -5.98 -5.57
C GLY A 223 -21.09 -5.17 -4.52
N LYS A 224 -21.25 -3.86 -4.73
CA LYS A 224 -21.96 -2.91 -3.86
C LYS A 224 -21.59 -3.01 -2.37
N GLY A 225 -20.30 -3.18 -2.06
CA GLY A 225 -19.79 -3.30 -0.69
C GLY A 225 -20.27 -4.55 0.06
N ASN A 226 -20.76 -5.57 -0.64
CA ASN A 226 -21.48 -6.69 -0.03
C ASN A 226 -20.54 -7.73 0.61
N THR A 227 -20.09 -7.41 1.83
CA THR A 227 -19.27 -8.26 2.71
C THR A 227 -20.03 -9.40 3.40
N THR A 228 -21.30 -9.64 3.07
CA THR A 228 -22.16 -10.63 3.75
C THR A 228 -21.63 -12.08 3.67
N THR A 229 -20.78 -12.40 2.68
CA THR A 229 -20.22 -13.74 2.47
C THR A 229 -18.70 -13.74 2.31
N SER A 230 -18.10 -14.87 2.72
CA SER A 230 -16.67 -15.16 2.82
C SER A 230 -16.23 -16.26 1.83
N ASP A 231 -16.82 -16.25 0.64
CA ASP A 231 -16.73 -17.31 -0.38
C ASP A 231 -16.31 -16.82 -1.78
N ARG A 232 -16.15 -15.50 -1.97
CA ARG A 232 -15.83 -14.85 -3.25
C ARG A 232 -14.34 -14.89 -3.59
N GLY A 233 -13.46 -15.12 -2.62
CA GLY A 233 -12.04 -15.30 -2.86
C GLY A 233 -11.68 -16.64 -3.53
N GLY A 234 -10.48 -16.72 -4.08
CA GLY A 234 -9.92 -17.94 -4.67
C GLY A 234 -8.39 -17.91 -4.66
N TYR A 235 -7.78 -19.00 -4.20
CA TYR A 235 -6.33 -19.11 -4.01
C TYR A 235 -5.62 -19.75 -5.20
N HIS A 236 -4.56 -19.12 -5.69
CA HIS A 236 -3.77 -19.55 -6.84
C HIS A 236 -2.30 -19.72 -6.47
N ALA A 237 -1.67 -20.80 -6.93
CA ALA A 237 -0.24 -21.02 -6.72
C ALA A 237 0.61 -20.11 -7.62
N VAL A 238 1.64 -19.50 -7.03
CA VAL A 238 2.66 -18.70 -7.72
C VAL A 238 3.92 -18.75 -6.85
N GLU A 239 4.93 -19.51 -7.27
CA GLU A 239 6.19 -19.65 -6.54
C GLU A 239 6.98 -18.32 -6.55
N ASN A 240 7.88 -18.12 -5.58
CA ASN A 240 8.83 -16.98 -5.54
C ASN A 240 8.23 -15.56 -5.60
N ALA A 241 6.94 -15.37 -5.27
CA ALA A 241 6.23 -14.12 -5.51
C ALA A 241 6.81 -12.89 -4.77
N ASP A 242 7.66 -13.08 -3.75
CA ASP A 242 8.39 -12.02 -3.04
C ASP A 242 9.80 -11.73 -3.56
N THR A 243 10.31 -12.54 -4.49
CA THR A 243 11.66 -12.37 -5.07
C THR A 243 11.66 -12.23 -6.59
N GLU A 244 10.63 -12.73 -7.28
CA GLU A 244 10.48 -12.68 -8.73
C GLU A 244 9.25 -11.82 -9.12
N PHE A 245 9.28 -11.22 -10.32
CA PHE A 245 8.14 -10.48 -10.85
C PHE A 245 7.24 -11.42 -11.65
N HIS A 246 5.97 -11.48 -11.27
CA HIS A 246 4.94 -12.22 -12.02
C HIS A 246 3.94 -11.26 -12.64
N ASN A 247 3.37 -11.65 -13.77
CA ASN A 247 2.30 -10.92 -14.45
C ASN A 247 0.93 -11.36 -13.92
N TYR A 248 0.25 -10.46 -13.21
CA TYR A 248 -1.10 -10.65 -12.71
C TYR A 248 -2.07 -9.84 -13.59
N THR A 249 -2.91 -10.53 -14.36
CA THR A 249 -3.85 -9.87 -15.28
C THR A 249 -5.29 -10.19 -14.90
N SER A 250 -6.08 -9.15 -14.64
CA SER A 250 -7.54 -9.20 -14.55
C SER A 250 -8.14 -8.75 -15.88
N TYR A 251 -8.88 -9.64 -16.55
CA TYR A 251 -9.72 -9.31 -17.70
C TYR A 251 -11.17 -9.26 -17.23
N TRP A 252 -11.91 -8.22 -17.61
CA TRP A 252 -13.24 -7.95 -17.07
C TRP A 252 -14.17 -7.41 -18.17
N ASP A 253 -15.21 -8.16 -18.50
CA ASP A 253 -16.33 -7.67 -19.33
C ASP A 253 -17.68 -7.89 -18.65
N LYS A 254 -18.78 -7.50 -19.31
CA LYS A 254 -20.15 -7.62 -18.78
C LYS A 254 -20.63 -9.07 -18.59
N ASP A 255 -19.97 -10.05 -19.22
CA ASP A 255 -20.38 -11.45 -19.26
C ASP A 255 -19.51 -12.31 -18.32
N ARG A 256 -18.21 -11.99 -18.18
CA ARG A 256 -17.26 -12.71 -17.29
C ARG A 256 -16.05 -11.89 -16.84
N LEU A 257 -15.54 -12.28 -15.67
CA LEU A 257 -14.34 -11.78 -15.01
C LEU A 257 -13.32 -12.92 -14.94
N GLU A 258 -12.08 -12.68 -15.35
CA GLU A 258 -11.01 -13.67 -15.46
C GLU A 258 -9.73 -13.18 -14.80
N TRP A 259 -9.06 -14.07 -14.07
CA TRP A 259 -7.77 -13.83 -13.43
C TRP A 259 -6.71 -14.76 -14.05
N TRP A 260 -5.61 -14.18 -14.51
CA TRP A 260 -4.51 -14.84 -15.20
C TRP A 260 -3.19 -14.56 -14.46
N ILE A 261 -2.30 -15.57 -14.35
CA ILE A 261 -0.93 -15.41 -13.84
C ILE A 261 0.04 -15.88 -14.94
N ASP A 262 0.99 -15.05 -15.30
CA ASP A 262 2.03 -15.32 -16.31
C ASP A 262 1.51 -15.78 -17.68
N GLY A 263 0.28 -15.35 -18.02
CA GLY A 263 -0.43 -15.74 -19.25
C GLY A 263 -1.22 -17.05 -19.14
N GLU A 264 -1.26 -17.70 -17.98
CA GLU A 264 -2.11 -18.86 -17.70
C GLU A 264 -3.39 -18.43 -16.96
N LEU A 265 -4.56 -18.80 -17.50
CA LEU A 265 -5.85 -18.58 -16.84
C LEU A 265 -5.92 -19.39 -15.54
N ARG A 266 -6.17 -18.70 -14.42
CA ARG A 266 -6.33 -19.31 -13.09
C ARG A 266 -7.78 -19.41 -12.65
N ARG A 267 -8.62 -18.43 -13.01
CA ARG A 267 -10.02 -18.35 -12.57
C ARG A 267 -10.90 -17.62 -13.58
N THR A 268 -12.14 -18.08 -13.73
CA THR A 268 -13.24 -17.34 -14.37
C THR A 268 -14.43 -17.29 -13.42
N VAL A 269 -15.09 -16.14 -13.34
CA VAL A 269 -16.39 -15.92 -12.68
C VAL A 269 -17.32 -15.29 -13.71
N ASN A 270 -18.46 -15.91 -13.95
CA ASN A 270 -19.43 -15.48 -14.97
C ASN A 270 -20.49 -14.58 -14.33
N TYR A 271 -20.97 -13.55 -15.04
CA TYR A 271 -22.00 -12.64 -14.55
C TYR A 271 -23.19 -13.35 -13.92
N SER A 272 -23.68 -14.44 -14.52
CA SER A 272 -24.94 -15.10 -14.16
C SER A 272 -24.81 -16.31 -13.21
N GLU A 273 -23.66 -16.54 -12.58
CA GLU A 273 -23.48 -17.70 -11.69
C GLU A 273 -23.94 -17.45 -10.23
N PRO A 274 -24.12 -18.50 -9.40
CA PRO A 274 -24.61 -18.31 -8.03
C PRO A 274 -23.71 -17.46 -7.13
N LEU A 275 -22.38 -17.47 -7.37
CA LEU A 275 -21.38 -16.76 -6.57
C LEU A 275 -21.49 -15.23 -6.72
N THR A 276 -21.91 -14.75 -7.89
CA THR A 276 -22.22 -13.33 -8.14
C THR A 276 -23.63 -12.95 -7.68
N VAL A 277 -24.35 -13.87 -7.02
CA VAL A 277 -25.79 -13.77 -6.72
C VAL A 277 -26.60 -13.50 -8.00
N TYR A 278 -26.24 -14.21 -9.08
CA TYR A 278 -26.83 -14.08 -10.43
C TYR A 278 -26.72 -12.64 -10.98
N GLY A 279 -25.56 -12.02 -10.79
CA GLY A 279 -25.20 -10.70 -11.34
C GLY A 279 -25.39 -9.52 -10.40
N LYS A 280 -25.94 -9.71 -9.19
CA LYS A 280 -26.17 -8.62 -8.23
C LYS A 280 -24.89 -8.17 -7.50
N ASN A 281 -24.00 -9.12 -7.23
CA ASN A 281 -22.68 -8.88 -6.66
C ASN A 281 -21.57 -8.97 -7.72
N TYR A 282 -21.91 -8.97 -9.03
CA TYR A 282 -20.90 -8.95 -10.09
C TYR A 282 -20.38 -7.52 -10.29
N PRO A 283 -19.05 -7.29 -10.35
CA PRO A 283 -18.50 -5.96 -10.61
C PRO A 283 -18.93 -5.44 -11.98
N GLN A 284 -19.63 -4.31 -12.03
CA GLN A 284 -20.34 -3.85 -13.24
C GLN A 284 -20.46 -2.32 -13.35
N THR A 285 -19.64 -1.58 -12.60
CA THR A 285 -19.61 -0.11 -12.56
C THR A 285 -18.16 0.37 -12.77
N PRO A 286 -17.91 1.60 -13.25
CA PRO A 286 -16.56 2.07 -13.54
C PRO A 286 -15.62 1.98 -12.33
N CYS A 287 -14.41 1.46 -12.54
CA CYS A 287 -13.41 1.28 -11.48
C CYS A 287 -12.15 2.12 -11.70
N ARG A 288 -11.64 2.74 -10.62
CA ARG A 288 -10.25 3.22 -10.53
C ARG A 288 -9.32 2.03 -10.31
N VAL A 289 -8.07 2.15 -10.77
CA VAL A 289 -6.97 1.26 -10.39
C VAL A 289 -6.39 1.72 -9.06
N LYS A 290 -6.14 0.79 -8.13
CA LYS A 290 -5.39 1.06 -6.90
C LYS A 290 -4.23 0.08 -6.72
N VAL A 291 -3.17 0.56 -6.07
CA VAL A 291 -2.01 -0.24 -5.62
C VAL A 291 -1.77 0.07 -4.16
N SER A 292 -1.65 -0.96 -3.32
CA SER A 292 -1.43 -0.76 -1.88
C SER A 292 -0.52 -1.83 -1.28
N ASN A 293 0.28 -1.42 -0.30
CA ASN A 293 0.94 -2.31 0.65
C ASN A 293 0.58 -1.81 2.06
N TRP A 294 -0.13 -2.65 2.83
CA TRP A 294 -0.81 -2.25 4.06
C TRP A 294 -0.79 -3.35 5.15
N PRO A 295 -0.87 -2.99 6.45
CA PRO A 295 -0.80 -3.95 7.54
C PRO A 295 -2.19 -4.37 8.05
N VAL A 296 -2.65 -5.58 7.71
CA VAL A 296 -3.86 -6.17 8.30
C VAL A 296 -3.62 -6.71 9.72
N GLY A 297 -2.40 -7.12 10.04
CA GLY A 297 -2.01 -7.72 11.31
C GLY A 297 -1.83 -6.71 12.45
N ILE A 298 -2.78 -5.79 12.63
CA ILE A 298 -2.74 -4.73 13.65
C ILE A 298 -3.80 -4.97 14.73
N PRO A 299 -3.55 -4.62 16.02
CA PRO A 299 -4.47 -4.97 17.12
C PRO A 299 -5.87 -4.36 17.08
N SER A 300 -6.13 -3.41 16.17
CA SER A 300 -7.45 -2.80 15.93
C SER A 300 -8.30 -3.54 14.88
N GLN A 301 -7.71 -4.45 14.09
CA GLN A 301 -8.40 -5.21 13.05
C GLN A 301 -9.25 -6.35 13.60
N SER A 302 -10.14 -6.89 12.76
CA SER A 302 -10.95 -8.06 13.10
C SER A 302 -10.07 -9.30 13.37
N VAL A 303 -10.50 -10.20 14.26
CA VAL A 303 -9.74 -11.44 14.54
C VAL A 303 -9.58 -12.28 13.27
N GLY A 304 -10.60 -12.37 12.43
CA GLY A 304 -10.51 -13.05 11.13
C GLY A 304 -9.50 -12.39 10.20
N ASN A 305 -9.50 -11.06 10.12
CA ASN A 305 -8.56 -10.29 9.28
C ASN A 305 -7.11 -10.53 9.73
N ILE A 306 -6.86 -10.54 11.04
CA ILE A 306 -5.54 -10.85 11.62
C ILE A 306 -5.15 -12.32 11.36
N GLU A 307 -6.09 -13.26 11.49
CA GLU A 307 -5.84 -14.69 11.19
C GLU A 307 -5.52 -14.94 9.71
N TRP A 308 -6.24 -14.29 8.78
CA TRP A 308 -5.99 -14.33 7.33
C TRP A 308 -4.66 -13.69 6.93
N GLY A 309 -4.26 -12.60 7.59
CA GLY A 309 -2.91 -12.03 7.45
C GLY A 309 -1.78 -12.92 7.99
N GLY A 310 -2.09 -14.05 8.64
CA GLY A 310 -1.10 -14.93 9.26
C GLY A 310 -0.62 -14.47 10.64
N GLY A 311 -1.36 -13.58 11.30
CA GLY A 311 -1.08 -13.07 12.64
C GLY A 311 -0.75 -11.57 12.69
N LEU A 312 -0.25 -11.12 13.84
CA LEU A 312 0.16 -9.73 14.04
C LEU A 312 1.50 -9.42 13.34
N VAL A 313 1.64 -8.19 12.86
CA VAL A 313 2.89 -7.71 12.24
C VAL A 313 4.02 -7.65 13.27
N ASN A 314 5.19 -8.18 12.91
CA ASN A 314 6.40 -7.98 13.69
C ASN A 314 7.20 -6.76 13.19
N TRP A 315 6.97 -5.60 13.79
CA TRP A 315 7.59 -4.33 13.39
C TRP A 315 9.13 -4.28 13.49
N THR A 316 9.80 -5.27 14.11
CA THR A 316 11.28 -5.36 14.03
C THR A 316 11.79 -5.69 12.63
N ASN A 317 10.91 -6.11 11.72
CA ASN A 317 11.25 -6.56 10.37
C ASN A 317 11.04 -5.45 9.31
N LEU A 318 10.79 -4.20 9.72
CA LEU A 318 10.67 -3.06 8.81
C LEU A 318 11.99 -2.82 8.03
N PRO A 319 11.92 -2.35 6.76
CA PRO A 319 10.71 -2.05 6.00
C PRO A 319 10.08 -3.30 5.35
N PHE A 320 8.77 -3.26 5.11
CA PHE A 320 8.07 -4.24 4.27
C PHE A 320 7.78 -3.60 2.91
N THR A 321 8.29 -4.18 1.82
CA THR A 321 8.31 -3.54 0.50
C THR A 321 7.70 -4.43 -0.58
N MET A 322 6.71 -3.89 -1.29
CA MET A 322 6.14 -4.44 -2.52
C MET A 322 6.75 -3.65 -3.69
N THR A 323 7.25 -4.32 -4.73
CA THR A 323 7.75 -3.65 -5.94
C THR A 323 6.77 -3.86 -7.10
N VAL A 324 6.43 -2.79 -7.81
CA VAL A 324 5.66 -2.84 -9.07
C VAL A 324 6.54 -2.38 -10.22
N GLN A 325 6.71 -3.20 -11.26
CA GLN A 325 7.55 -2.87 -12.43
C GLN A 325 6.78 -2.04 -13.48
N LYS A 326 5.56 -2.48 -13.80
CA LYS A 326 4.65 -1.81 -14.72
C LYS A 326 3.20 -2.16 -14.42
N ILE A 327 2.30 -1.27 -14.81
CA ILE A 327 0.87 -1.58 -14.95
C ILE A 327 0.44 -1.18 -16.35
N ARG A 328 -0.19 -2.11 -17.08
CA ARG A 328 -0.94 -1.84 -18.31
C ARG A 328 -2.43 -1.84 -17.98
N VAL A 329 -3.13 -0.80 -18.44
CA VAL A 329 -4.57 -0.66 -18.26
C VAL A 329 -5.20 -0.40 -19.63
N GLN A 330 -6.28 -1.11 -19.92
CA GLN A 330 -7.05 -0.98 -21.15
C GLN A 330 -8.52 -0.73 -20.80
N ASP A 331 -9.05 0.43 -21.17
CA ASP A 331 -10.48 0.71 -21.13
C ASP A 331 -11.18 0.08 -22.35
N PHE A 332 -12.33 -0.57 -22.16
CA PHE A 332 -13.19 -0.99 -23.27
C PHE A 332 -14.20 0.10 -23.68
N SER A 333 -14.29 1.21 -22.93
CA SER A 333 -15.06 2.39 -23.30
C SER A 333 -14.29 3.36 -24.22
N SER A 334 -15.04 4.26 -24.88
CA SER A 334 -14.49 5.40 -25.63
C SER A 334 -15.13 6.75 -25.24
N GLY A 335 -15.64 6.85 -24.01
CA GLY A 335 -16.22 8.08 -23.48
C GLY A 335 -15.18 9.09 -22.96
N LYS A 336 -15.65 10.27 -22.54
CA LYS A 336 -14.83 11.21 -21.77
C LYS A 336 -14.96 11.01 -20.25
N GLU A 337 -16.14 10.56 -19.81
CA GLU A 337 -16.54 10.36 -18.42
C GLU A 337 -17.75 9.41 -18.34
N TYR A 338 -18.04 8.90 -17.14
CA TYR A 338 -19.17 8.02 -16.85
C TYR A 338 -20.16 8.67 -15.88
N GLU A 339 -21.45 8.61 -16.18
CA GLU A 339 -22.51 9.22 -15.36
C GLU A 339 -23.47 8.13 -14.86
N TYR A 340 -23.59 7.96 -13.55
CA TYR A 340 -24.54 7.03 -12.92
C TYR A 340 -25.98 7.55 -13.03
N ILE A 341 -26.83 6.85 -13.78
CA ILE A 341 -28.23 7.23 -13.99
C ILE A 341 -29.12 6.61 -12.91
N GLY A 342 -29.16 7.28 -11.76
CA GLY A 342 -29.86 6.83 -10.56
C GLY A 342 -28.97 6.01 -9.64
N HIS A 343 -29.59 5.14 -8.84
CA HIS A 343 -28.98 4.61 -7.60
C HIS A 343 -29.04 3.07 -7.50
N ASN A 344 -28.86 2.37 -8.62
CA ASN A 344 -29.01 0.90 -8.68
C ASN A 344 -27.70 0.11 -8.88
N GLY A 345 -26.59 0.78 -9.18
CA GLY A 345 -25.29 0.14 -9.39
C GLY A 345 -25.21 -0.83 -10.58
N SER A 346 -26.13 -0.75 -11.55
CA SER A 346 -26.13 -1.67 -12.70
C SER A 346 -25.38 -1.10 -13.89
N TYR A 347 -24.69 -1.94 -14.68
CA TYR A 347 -24.01 -1.48 -15.91
C TYR A 347 -24.95 -0.76 -16.88
N ASP A 348 -26.24 -1.14 -16.92
CA ASP A 348 -27.27 -0.50 -17.75
C ASP A 348 -27.60 0.94 -17.30
N SER A 349 -27.21 1.37 -16.09
CA SER A 349 -27.34 2.76 -15.64
C SER A 349 -26.09 3.61 -15.88
N ILE A 350 -24.98 3.03 -16.37
CA ILE A 350 -23.73 3.75 -16.62
C ILE A 350 -23.77 4.40 -18.00
N LYS A 351 -24.07 5.70 -18.01
CA LYS A 351 -24.07 6.52 -19.23
C LYS A 351 -22.64 6.94 -19.56
N VAL A 352 -22.03 6.25 -20.53
CA VAL A 352 -20.75 6.65 -21.15
C VAL A 352 -20.97 7.94 -21.94
N VAL A 353 -20.44 9.06 -21.45
CA VAL A 353 -20.65 10.38 -22.09
C VAL A 353 -19.64 10.58 -23.21
N SER A 354 -20.11 10.99 -24.40
CA SER A 354 -19.25 11.12 -25.59
C SER A 354 -18.28 12.31 -25.52
N GLY A 355 -17.08 12.09 -26.05
CA GLY A 355 -16.01 13.09 -26.19
C GLY A 355 -14.64 12.49 -25.89
N ASN A 356 -13.59 13.30 -25.99
CA ASN A 356 -12.22 12.86 -25.69
C ASN A 356 -11.97 12.99 -24.18
N SER A 357 -11.51 11.96 -23.49
CA SER A 357 -11.21 12.02 -22.05
C SER A 357 -10.08 12.98 -21.69
N THR A 358 -9.91 13.29 -20.40
CA THR A 358 -8.77 14.06 -19.88
C THR A 358 -7.52 13.20 -19.78
N ALA A 359 -7.65 11.96 -19.30
CA ALA A 359 -6.55 11.03 -19.14
C ALA A 359 -5.86 10.69 -20.47
N ALA A 360 -6.63 10.30 -21.50
CA ALA A 360 -6.07 10.00 -22.82
C ALA A 360 -5.34 11.22 -23.43
N LYS A 361 -5.81 12.45 -23.18
CA LYS A 361 -5.12 13.67 -23.64
C LYS A 361 -3.77 13.84 -22.94
N GLU A 362 -3.70 13.71 -21.62
CA GLU A 362 -2.45 13.87 -20.89
C GLU A 362 -1.46 12.74 -21.20
N ILE A 363 -1.94 11.50 -21.37
CA ILE A 363 -1.15 10.35 -21.86
C ILE A 363 -0.60 10.61 -23.28
N SER A 364 -1.39 11.20 -24.18
CA SER A 364 -0.97 11.50 -25.56
C SER A 364 -0.04 12.71 -25.70
N LYS A 365 0.21 13.45 -24.60
CA LYS A 365 0.96 14.69 -24.58
C LYS A 365 2.45 14.40 -24.76
N ALA A 366 3.12 15.19 -25.61
CA ALA A 366 4.57 15.11 -25.74
C ALA A 366 5.26 15.36 -24.38
N PRO A 367 6.28 14.57 -24.01
CA PRO A 367 6.94 14.70 -22.71
C PRO A 367 7.49 16.10 -22.51
N ALA A 368 7.42 16.60 -21.28
CA ALA A 368 7.82 17.98 -20.98
C ALA A 368 9.32 18.18 -21.27
N LYS A 369 9.64 19.05 -22.24
CA LYS A 369 11.03 19.35 -22.65
C LYS A 369 11.93 19.53 -21.42
N SER A 370 13.08 18.85 -21.42
CA SER A 370 14.08 18.94 -20.35
C SER A 370 14.61 20.37 -20.20
N LEU A 371 15.35 20.67 -19.12
CA LEU A 371 15.97 22.00 -18.98
C LEU A 371 16.97 22.32 -20.10
N SER A 372 17.68 21.33 -20.64
CA SER A 372 18.52 21.51 -21.83
C SER A 372 17.69 21.74 -23.10
N GLN A 373 16.67 20.93 -23.37
CA GLN A 373 15.80 21.13 -24.53
C GLN A 373 15.03 22.45 -24.48
N LYS A 374 14.64 22.92 -23.28
CA LYS A 374 14.04 24.25 -23.07
C LYS A 374 15.04 25.38 -23.28
N TRP A 375 16.32 25.16 -22.96
CA TRP A 375 17.40 26.10 -23.24
C TRP A 375 17.67 26.20 -24.75
N ASP A 376 17.81 25.05 -25.42
CA ASP A 376 18.08 24.98 -26.86
C ASP A 376 16.92 25.57 -27.71
N ASP A 377 15.68 25.51 -27.20
CA ASP A 377 14.49 26.16 -27.79
C ASP A 377 14.50 27.70 -27.72
N LEU A 378 15.36 28.31 -26.88
CA LEU A 378 15.37 29.76 -26.70
C LEU A 378 15.88 30.48 -27.95
N GLY A 379 15.12 31.47 -28.43
CA GLY A 379 15.59 32.35 -29.51
C GLY A 379 16.93 33.02 -29.17
N THR A 380 17.74 33.31 -30.18
CA THR A 380 19.13 33.81 -30.03
C THR A 380 19.22 35.05 -29.13
N ALA A 381 18.21 35.92 -29.13
CA ALA A 381 18.16 37.09 -28.26
C ALA A 381 18.03 36.75 -26.76
N ALA A 382 17.30 35.68 -26.40
CA ALA A 382 17.18 35.21 -25.03
C ALA A 382 18.47 34.54 -24.53
N HIS A 383 19.10 33.72 -25.38
CA HIS A 383 20.45 33.19 -25.16
C HIS A 383 21.45 34.32 -24.84
N ILE A 384 21.54 35.33 -25.72
CA ILE A 384 22.40 36.51 -25.53
C ILE A 384 22.05 37.24 -24.22
N GLY A 385 20.76 37.45 -23.93
CA GLY A 385 20.31 38.09 -22.69
C GLY A 385 20.79 37.39 -21.43
N VAL A 386 20.71 36.06 -21.37
CA VAL A 386 21.21 35.27 -20.22
C VAL A 386 22.74 35.32 -20.13
N TYR A 387 23.47 35.19 -21.24
CA TYR A 387 24.93 35.30 -21.23
C TYR A 387 25.40 36.68 -20.76
N CYS A 388 24.77 37.76 -21.23
CA CYS A 388 25.06 39.12 -20.77
C CYS A 388 24.73 39.33 -19.28
N GLY A 389 23.61 38.79 -18.81
CA GLY A 389 23.22 38.82 -17.39
C GLY A 389 24.23 38.08 -16.49
N ALA A 390 24.63 36.87 -16.88
CA ALA A 390 25.62 36.07 -16.16
C ALA A 390 27.01 36.75 -16.14
N ALA A 391 27.45 37.33 -17.26
CA ALA A 391 28.71 38.06 -17.34
C ALA A 391 28.70 39.33 -16.47
N ALA A 392 27.59 40.09 -16.47
CA ALA A 392 27.43 41.26 -15.60
C ALA A 392 27.42 40.89 -14.11
N PHE A 393 26.73 39.81 -13.74
CA PHE A 393 26.73 39.30 -12.37
C PHE A 393 28.12 38.85 -11.92
N ALA A 394 28.84 38.08 -12.75
CA ALA A 394 30.22 37.66 -12.47
C ALA A 394 31.16 38.86 -12.30
N ALA A 395 31.04 39.89 -13.15
CA ALA A 395 31.82 41.12 -13.03
C ALA A 395 31.52 41.88 -11.72
N LEU A 396 30.25 41.93 -11.28
CA LEU A 396 29.86 42.51 -9.99
C LEU A 396 30.42 41.71 -8.81
N CYS A 397 30.39 40.38 -8.86
CA CYS A 397 31.00 39.52 -7.85
C CYS A 397 32.53 39.75 -7.75
N ILE A 398 33.23 39.81 -8.88
CA ILE A 398 34.67 40.10 -8.93
C ILE A 398 34.97 41.50 -8.37
N ALA A 399 34.20 42.51 -8.76
CA ALA A 399 34.35 43.87 -8.24
C ALA A 399 34.11 43.93 -6.72
N GLY A 400 33.07 43.26 -6.22
CA GLY A 400 32.80 43.13 -4.78
C GLY A 400 33.93 42.45 -4.02
N PHE A 401 34.49 41.37 -4.58
CA PHE A 401 35.63 40.64 -4.00
C PHE A 401 36.88 41.52 -3.95
N VAL A 402 37.22 42.22 -5.03
CA VAL A 402 38.33 43.18 -5.08
C VAL A 402 38.14 44.32 -4.06
N LEU A 403 36.92 44.88 -3.96
CA LEU A 403 36.60 45.91 -2.96
C LEU A 403 36.69 45.38 -1.51
N TYR A 404 36.35 44.11 -1.26
CA TYR A 404 36.53 43.46 0.03
C TYR A 404 38.02 43.35 0.41
N PHE A 405 38.88 42.84 -0.49
CA PHE A 405 40.33 42.79 -0.24
C PHE A 405 40.95 44.18 -0.09
N LEU A 406 40.48 45.19 -0.83
CA LEU A 406 40.93 46.57 -0.68
C LEU A 406 40.46 47.21 0.64
N ARG A 407 39.29 46.82 1.18
CA ARG A 407 38.84 47.21 2.53
C ARG A 407 39.67 46.54 3.61
N GLN A 408 39.85 45.22 3.56
CA GLN A 408 40.70 44.48 4.51
C GLN A 408 42.14 45.03 4.53
N ARG A 409 42.74 45.29 3.36
CA ARG A 409 44.08 45.92 3.26
C ARG A 409 44.12 47.41 3.64
N ARG A 410 42.98 48.07 3.84
CA ARG A 410 42.91 49.39 4.50
C ARG A 410 42.76 49.24 6.02
N GLN A 411 41.92 48.33 6.50
CA GLN A 411 41.73 48.04 7.92
C GLN A 411 43.03 47.55 8.58
N GLY A 412 43.70 46.52 8.05
CA GLY A 412 44.99 46.07 8.58
C GLY A 412 46.13 47.10 8.54
N ARG A 413 46.02 48.15 7.69
CA ARG A 413 46.94 49.31 7.72
C ARG A 413 46.56 50.34 8.78
N LEU A 414 45.27 50.55 9.01
CA LEU A 414 44.76 51.36 10.12
C LEU A 414 45.07 50.73 11.47
N GLU A 415 44.86 49.42 11.63
CA GLU A 415 45.21 48.63 12.80
C GLU A 415 46.72 48.68 13.07
N ARG A 416 47.57 48.55 12.03
CA ARG A 416 49.01 48.76 12.17
C ARG A 416 49.35 50.18 12.63
N ALA A 417 48.77 51.21 12.01
CA ALA A 417 49.04 52.61 12.37
C ALA A 417 48.54 52.98 13.79
N LEU A 418 47.43 52.38 14.22
CA LEU A 418 46.92 52.51 15.59
C LEU A 418 47.78 51.72 16.59
N GLY A 419 48.29 50.55 16.21
CA GLY A 419 49.28 49.81 16.98
C GLY A 419 50.61 50.55 17.13
N GLU A 420 51.08 51.23 16.07
CA GLU A 420 52.24 52.13 16.13
C GLU A 420 51.93 53.41 16.94
N GLY A 421 50.66 53.86 17.00
CA GLY A 421 50.22 55.02 17.77
C GLY A 421 49.87 54.79 19.25
N GLN A 422 49.46 53.58 19.64
CA GLN A 422 49.13 53.21 21.03
C GLN A 422 50.11 52.20 21.66
N GLY A 423 50.91 51.51 20.84
CA GLY A 423 52.10 50.77 21.26
C GLY A 423 53.41 51.55 21.08
N GLY A 424 53.35 52.75 20.48
CA GLY A 424 54.47 53.68 20.33
C GLY A 424 54.91 54.41 21.61
N ALA A 425 54.40 53.99 22.78
CA ALA A 425 55.07 54.28 24.04
C ALA A 425 56.49 53.70 23.96
N ALA A 426 57.50 54.53 24.15
CA ALA A 426 58.88 54.12 23.95
C ALA A 426 59.22 52.94 24.85
N VAL A 427 59.47 51.76 24.25
CA VAL A 427 60.08 50.64 24.95
C VAL A 427 61.46 51.11 25.38
N ASP A 428 61.59 51.43 26.66
CA ASP A 428 62.81 51.95 27.25
C ASP A 428 63.95 50.96 26.91
N PRO A 429 65.11 51.42 26.40
CA PRO A 429 66.26 50.55 26.17
C PRO A 429 66.63 49.69 27.39
N THR A 430 66.32 50.14 28.61
CA THR A 430 66.48 49.37 29.85
C THR A 430 65.47 48.22 30.00
N GLU A 431 64.21 48.36 29.57
CA GLU A 431 63.23 47.26 29.57
C GLU A 431 63.62 46.18 28.56
N MET A 432 64.02 46.56 27.35
CA MET A 432 64.47 45.60 26.33
C MET A 432 65.79 44.91 26.71
N GLU A 433 66.69 45.58 27.42
CA GLU A 433 67.83 44.91 28.06
C GLU A 433 67.42 43.97 29.21
N THR A 434 66.38 44.33 29.97
CA THR A 434 65.86 43.53 31.09
C THR A 434 65.17 42.26 30.58
N TYR A 435 64.31 42.35 29.57
CA TYR A 435 63.76 41.19 28.87
C TYR A 435 64.88 40.31 28.28
N LYS A 436 65.87 40.89 27.60
CA LYS A 436 67.03 40.13 27.09
C LYS A 436 67.88 39.48 28.19
N LYS A 437 67.87 39.99 29.42
CA LYS A 437 68.54 39.36 30.57
C LYS A 437 67.71 38.22 31.15
N GLN A 438 66.40 38.43 31.34
CA GLN A 438 65.47 37.40 31.78
C GLN A 438 65.43 36.21 30.81
N TRP A 439 65.36 36.45 29.49
CA TRP A 439 65.36 35.40 28.47
C TRP A 439 66.67 34.58 28.48
N ARG A 440 67.82 35.26 28.63
CA ARG A 440 69.13 34.59 28.79
C ARG A 440 69.25 33.84 30.11
N GLN A 441 68.53 34.23 31.16
CA GLN A 441 68.46 33.49 32.41
C GLN A 441 67.54 32.26 32.32
N SER A 442 66.40 32.34 31.60
CA SER A 442 65.53 31.17 31.37
C SER A 442 66.19 30.11 30.49
N ASP A 443 66.93 30.50 29.44
CA ASP A 443 67.71 29.54 28.63
C ASP A 443 68.77 28.79 29.47
N TRP A 444 69.33 29.45 30.49
CA TRP A 444 70.32 28.85 31.39
C TRP A 444 69.70 27.93 32.46
N THR A 445 68.50 28.22 32.96
CA THR A 445 67.81 27.31 33.90
C THR A 445 67.18 26.11 33.19
N THR A 446 66.68 26.26 31.97
CA THR A 446 66.08 25.15 31.20
C THR A 446 67.10 24.14 30.66
N ARG A 447 68.41 24.47 30.64
CA ARG A 447 69.49 23.56 30.18
C ARG A 447 70.08 22.64 31.25
N ARG A 448 69.37 22.38 32.35
CA ARG A 448 69.63 21.24 33.27
C ARG A 448 68.34 20.44 33.47
N GLY A 449 68.16 19.33 32.75
CA GLY A 449 66.91 18.56 32.89
C GLY A 449 66.72 17.26 32.11
N TYR A 450 67.65 16.80 31.27
CA TYR A 450 67.57 15.48 30.63
C TYR A 450 68.89 14.72 30.74
N GLN A 451 68.97 13.82 31.72
CA GLN A 451 69.91 12.70 31.70
C GLN A 451 69.27 11.54 30.94
N ALA A 452 70.05 10.84 30.12
CA ALA A 452 69.62 9.57 29.54
C ALA A 452 69.67 8.44 30.59
N VAL A 453 68.74 7.48 30.49
CA VAL A 453 68.74 6.26 31.32
C VAL A 453 68.32 5.08 30.44
N GLY A 454 69.09 3.98 30.53
CA GLY A 454 68.65 2.64 30.11
C GLY A 454 68.97 2.26 28.66
N GLN A 455 69.82 1.23 28.53
CA GLN A 455 69.77 0.26 27.43
C GLN A 455 68.89 -0.92 27.88
#